data_AF-A0A958P655-F1
#
_entry.id   AF-A0A958P655-F1
#
_cell.length_a   1.000
_cell.length_b   1.000
_cell.length_c   1.000
_cell.angle_alpha   90.00
_cell.angle_beta   90.00
_cell.angle_gamma   90.00
#
_symmetry.space_group_name_H-M   'P 1'
#
loop_
_entity.id
_entity.type
_entity.pdbx_description
1 polymer ?
#
loop_
_entity_poly.entity_id
_entity_poly.type
_entity_poly.pdbx_seq_one_letter_code
_entity_poly.pdbx_strand_id
1 'polypeptide(L)'
;AKLKGAKVTTSMKPEYSCAIANIGFENWKANEIEATLYAKHKIHSSSMIIKKVNGIRVTPNVYTNLFDLDLLVKGLTTISTSPAPIGE
;
A
#
# COMPACT_ATOMS: atom_id res chain seq x y z
N ALA A 1 9.63 -10.76 -0.26
CA ALA A 1 10.54 -9.62 0.03
C ALA A 1 10.00 -8.85 1.24
N LYS A 2 10.83 -8.56 2.26
CA LYS A 2 10.42 -7.67 3.36
C LYS A 2 10.55 -6.22 2.88
N LEU A 3 9.43 -5.53 2.72
CA LEU A 3 9.39 -4.11 2.37
C LEU A 3 9.93 -3.30 3.56
N LYS A 4 11.03 -2.58 3.36
CA LYS A 4 11.65 -1.75 4.42
C LYS A 4 10.77 -0.52 4.67
N GLY A 5 10.49 -0.23 5.94
CA GLY A 5 9.64 0.89 6.35
C GLY A 5 8.14 0.67 6.14
N ALA A 6 7.70 -0.52 5.72
CA ALA A 6 6.27 -0.80 5.58
C ALA A 6 5.60 -0.97 6.96
N LYS A 7 4.49 -0.26 7.18
CA LYS A 7 3.62 -0.37 8.35
C LYS A 7 2.28 -0.95 7.94
N VAL A 8 2.04 -2.20 8.32
CA VAL A 8 0.73 -2.84 8.16
C VAL A 8 -0.06 -2.63 9.45
N THR A 9 -1.25 -2.05 9.34
CA THR A 9 -2.13 -1.83 10.50
C THR A 9 -3.21 -2.89 10.63
N THR A 10 -3.42 -3.70 9.59
CA THR A 10 -4.27 -4.88 9.64
C THR A 10 -3.62 -5.97 10.48
N SER A 11 -4.40 -6.66 11.31
CA SER A 11 -3.92 -7.82 12.06
C SER A 11 -3.48 -8.93 11.10
N MET A 12 -2.44 -9.70 11.48
CA MET A 12 -1.98 -10.87 10.69
C MET A 12 -2.66 -12.17 11.14
N LYS A 13 -3.49 -12.11 12.18
CA LYS A 13 -4.25 -13.26 12.65
C LYS A 13 -5.46 -13.47 11.72
N PRO A 14 -5.68 -14.68 11.18
CA PRO A 14 -6.78 -14.97 10.25
C PRO A 14 -8.16 -14.54 10.79
N GLU A 15 -8.36 -14.66 12.11
CA GLU A 15 -9.59 -14.30 12.82
C GLU A 15 -9.88 -12.78 12.83
N TYR A 16 -8.85 -11.96 12.64
CA TYR A 16 -8.92 -10.50 12.74
C TYR A 16 -8.51 -9.80 11.43
N SER A 17 -8.38 -10.57 10.34
CA SER A 17 -8.01 -10.10 9.01
C SER A 17 -9.02 -10.62 8.00
N CYS A 18 -9.68 -9.72 7.27
CA CYS A 18 -10.60 -10.09 6.19
C CYS A 18 -10.04 -9.57 4.85
N ALA A 19 -10.90 -9.21 3.90
CA ALA A 19 -10.53 -8.83 2.54
C ALA A 19 -9.90 -7.42 2.40
N ILE A 20 -9.64 -6.71 3.50
CA ILE A 20 -9.11 -5.33 3.47
C ILE A 20 -7.77 -5.27 4.22
N ALA A 21 -6.72 -4.93 3.49
CA ALA A 21 -5.39 -4.69 4.04
C ALA A 21 -5.07 -3.20 3.99
N ASN A 22 -4.54 -2.66 5.09
CA ASN A 22 -4.05 -1.29 5.12
C ASN A 22 -2.52 -1.26 5.30
N ILE A 23 -1.84 -0.66 4.33
CA ILE A 23 -0.38 -0.65 4.20
C ILE A 23 0.09 0.80 4.08
N GLY A 24 0.95 1.24 4.98
CA GLY A 24 1.66 2.51 4.92
C GLY A 24 3.15 2.31 4.76
N PHE A 25 3.87 3.40 4.47
CA PHE A 25 5.33 3.44 4.52
C PHE A 25 5.79 4.57 5.43
N GLU A 26 6.87 4.34 6.16
CA GLU A 26 7.52 5.38 6.94
C GLU A 26 8.02 6.50 6.03
N ASN A 27 7.79 7.74 6.45
CA ASN A 27 8.10 8.98 5.71
C ASN A 27 7.27 9.23 4.45
N TRP A 28 6.27 8.41 4.13
CA TRP A 28 5.34 8.66 3.01
C TRP A 28 3.95 9.05 3.52
N LYS A 29 3.27 9.97 2.83
CA LYS A 29 1.83 10.23 3.04
C LYS A 29 0.99 9.26 2.20
N ALA A 30 -0.14 8.82 2.72
CA ALA A 30 -1.05 7.90 2.01
C ALA A 30 -1.46 8.38 0.61
N ASN A 31 -1.65 9.69 0.44
CA ASN A 31 -2.02 10.29 -0.84
C ASN A 31 -0.87 10.20 -1.87
N GLU A 32 0.38 10.30 -1.43
CA GLU A 32 1.55 10.22 -2.31
C GLU A 32 1.78 8.77 -2.77
N ILE A 33 1.54 7.81 -1.86
CA ILE A 33 1.59 6.38 -2.16
C ILE A 33 0.52 6.05 -3.21
N GLU A 34 -0.71 6.50 -3.01
CA GLU A 34 -1.83 6.29 -3.92
C GLU A 34 -1.56 6.91 -5.31
N ALA A 35 -1.16 8.18 -5.35
CA ALA A 35 -0.79 8.86 -6.59
C ALA A 35 0.36 8.16 -7.32
N THR A 36 1.38 7.68 -6.60
CA THR A 36 2.52 6.98 -7.20
C THR A 36 2.13 5.63 -7.80
N LEU A 37 1.31 4.85 -7.08
CA LEU A 37 0.79 3.57 -7.57
C LEU A 37 -0.10 3.75 -8.80
N TYR A 38 -0.94 4.78 -8.79
CA TYR A 38 -1.78 5.10 -9.94
C TYR A 38 -0.96 5.59 -11.14
N ALA A 39 0.00 6.49 -10.93
CA ALA A 39 0.83 7.03 -12.00
C ALA A 39 1.70 5.95 -12.69
N LYS A 40 2.34 5.06 -11.90
CA LYS A 40 3.28 4.06 -12.43
C LYS A 40 2.62 2.76 -12.89
N HIS A 41 1.59 2.32 -12.17
CA HIS A 41 1.01 0.98 -12.36
C HIS A 41 -0.50 1.00 -12.62
N LYS A 42 -1.13 2.18 -12.65
CA LYS A 42 -2.59 2.34 -12.81
C LYS A 42 -3.39 1.57 -11.75
N ILE A 43 -2.80 1.36 -10.58
CA ILE A 43 -3.44 0.67 -9.46
C ILE A 43 -4.27 1.68 -8.67
N HIS A 44 -5.57 1.45 -8.59
CA HIS A 44 -6.46 2.22 -7.72
C HIS A 44 -6.39 1.67 -6.30
N SER A 45 -6.11 2.55 -5.34
CA SER A 45 -6.16 2.25 -3.92
C SER A 45 -6.82 3.42 -3.19
N SER A 46 -7.43 3.18 -2.04
CA SER A 46 -8.01 4.28 -1.25
C SER A 46 -7.02 4.72 -0.19
N SER A 47 -6.54 5.96 -0.25
CA SER A 47 -5.75 6.54 0.83
C SER A 47 -6.58 6.66 2.11
N MET A 48 -5.94 6.40 3.25
CA MET A 48 -6.56 6.50 4.59
C MET A 48 -5.58 7.17 5.55
N ILE A 49 -5.96 8.37 6.02
CA ILE A 49 -5.20 9.16 6.98
C ILE A 49 -6.12 9.43 8.18
N ILE A 50 -5.99 8.63 9.24
CA ILE A 50 -6.81 8.76 10.46
C ILE A 50 -5.92 8.59 11.69
N LYS A 51 -5.70 9.67 12.46
CA LYS A 51 -4.94 9.73 13.73
C LYS A 51 -3.60 8.96 13.71
N LYS A 52 -3.62 7.66 14.01
CA LYS A 52 -2.44 6.76 14.08
C LYS A 52 -2.21 5.93 12.81
N VAL A 53 -3.13 6.01 11.85
CA VAL A 53 -3.14 5.24 10.62
C VAL A 53 -2.84 6.17 9.45
N ASN A 54 -1.72 5.93 8.78
CA ASN A 54 -1.34 6.60 7.54
C ASN A 54 -0.93 5.52 6.54
N GLY A 55 -1.81 5.22 5.59
CA GLY A 55 -1.56 4.19 4.58
C GLY A 55 -2.67 4.09 3.54
N ILE A 56 -2.50 3.19 2.59
CA ILE A 56 -3.48 2.87 1.57
C ILE A 56 -4.25 1.60 1.94
N ARG A 57 -5.54 1.59 1.63
CA ARG A 57 -6.39 0.41 1.69
C ARG A 57 -6.35 -0.31 0.35
N VAL A 58 -5.98 -1.59 0.41
CA VAL A 58 -5.94 -2.51 -0.73
C VAL A 58 -6.92 -3.64 -0.47
N THR A 59 -7.75 -3.94 -1.46
CA THR A 59 -8.79 -4.97 -1.39
C THR A 59 -8.67 -5.92 -2.58
N PRO A 60 -7.91 -7.03 -2.47
CA PRO A 60 -7.89 -8.04 -3.51
C PRO A 60 -9.27 -8.69 -3.62
N ASN A 61 -9.78 -8.83 -4.84
CA ASN A 61 -11.06 -9.46 -5.15
C ASN A 61 -10.82 -10.79 -5.89
N VAL A 62 -11.81 -11.68 -5.91
CA VAL A 62 -11.79 -12.92 -6.70
C VAL A 62 -11.56 -12.69 -8.20
N TYR A 63 -11.84 -11.49 -8.71
CA TYR A 63 -11.56 -11.10 -10.09
C TYR A 63 -10.14 -10.55 -10.32
N THR A 64 -9.34 -10.37 -9.26
CA THR A 64 -7.97 -9.88 -9.37
C THR A 64 -7.06 -11.02 -9.83
N ASN A 65 -6.35 -10.81 -10.95
CA ASN A 65 -5.42 -11.82 -11.45
C ASN A 65 -4.14 -11.84 -10.61
N LEU A 66 -3.44 -12.97 -10.57
CA LEU A 66 -2.13 -13.09 -9.93
C LEU A 66 -1.12 -12.09 -10.52
N PHE A 67 -1.22 -11.81 -11.83
CA PHE A 67 -0.40 -10.79 -12.48
C PHE A 67 -0.60 -9.38 -11.88
N ASP A 68 -1.84 -9.02 -11.55
CA ASP A 68 -2.13 -7.72 -10.94
C ASP A 68 -1.58 -7.65 -9.50
N LEU A 69 -1.56 -8.80 -8.81
CA LEU A 69 -0.92 -8.92 -7.51
C LEU A 69 0.60 -8.74 -7.59
N ASP A 70 1.24 -9.30 -8.62
CA ASP A 70 2.67 -9.10 -8.87
C ASP A 70 2.99 -7.63 -9.20
N LEU A 71 2.12 -6.95 -9.97
CA LEU A 71 2.23 -5.51 -10.22
C LEU A 71 2.12 -4.69 -8.94
N LEU A 72 1.20 -5.05 -8.04
CA LEU A 72 1.09 -4.42 -6.72
C LEU A 72 2.38 -4.59 -5.92
N VAL A 73 2.93 -5.81 -5.85
CA VAL A 73 4.19 -6.08 -5.13
C VAL A 73 5.34 -5.26 -5.73
N LYS A 74 5.41 -5.16 -7.06
CA LYS A 74 6.41 -4.35 -7.77
C LYS A 74 6.28 -2.86 -7.44
N GLY A 75 5.06 -2.32 -7.43
CA GLY A 75 4.80 -0.92 -7.06
C GLY A 75 5.20 -0.63 -5.61
N LEU A 76 4.79 -1.49 -4.68
CA LEU A 76 5.15 -1.37 -3.26
C LEU A 76 6.67 -1.49 -3.04
N THR A 77 7.35 -2.36 -3.79
CA THR A 77 8.82 -2.51 -3.73
C THR A 77 9.52 -1.26 -4.24
N THR A 78 8.98 -0.63 -5.28
CA THR A 78 9.49 0.64 -5.80
C THR A 78 9.38 1.74 -4.75
N ILE A 79 8.23 1.85 -4.10
CA ILE A 79 8.00 2.82 -3.01
C ILE A 79 8.92 2.56 -1.81
N SER A 80 9.15 1.29 -1.47
CA SER A 80 10.08 0.91 -0.39
C SER A 80 11.54 1.28 -0.67
N THR A 81 11.94 1.34 -1.95
CA THR A 81 13.33 1.61 -2.37
C THR A 81 13.55 3.08 -2.74
N SER A 82 12.49 3.78 -3.15
CA SER A 82 12.55 5.20 -3.48
C SER A 82 12.46 6.06 -2.20
N PRO A 83 13.22 7.16 -2.12
CA PRO A 83 13.02 8.16 -1.08
C PRO A 83 11.61 8.75 -1.21
N ALA A 84 10.98 9.05 -0.08
CA ALA A 84 9.70 9.74 -0.08
C ALA A 84 9.82 11.07 -0.84
N PRO A 85 8.85 11.43 -1.69
CA PRO A 85 8.80 12.77 -2.23
C PRO A 85 8.78 13.74 -1.04
N ILE A 86 9.76 14.65 -1.01
CA ILE A 86 9.82 15.71 -0.01
C ILE A 86 8.69 16.67 -0.39
N GLY A 87 7.49 16.37 0.10
CA GLY A 87 6.44 17.37 0.19
C GLY A 87 6.92 18.42 1.18
N GLU A 88 7.18 19.62 0.65
CA GLU A 88 7.45 20.87 1.38
C GLU A 88 6.62 21.01 2.67
#